data_AF-A0A1V4WLT4-F1
#
_entry.id   AF-A0A1V4WLT4-F1
#
_cell.length_a   1.000
_cell.length_b   1.000
_cell.length_c   1.000
_cell.angle_alpha   90.00
_cell.angle_beta   90.00
_cell.angle_gamma   90.00
#
_symmetry.space_group_name_H-M   'P 1'
#
loop_
_entity.id
_entity.type
_entity.pdbx_description
1 polymer ?
#
loop_
_entity_poly.entity_id
_entity_poly.type
_entity_poly.pdbx_seq_one_letter_code
_entity_poly.pdbx_strand_id
1 'polypeptide(L)'
;MQKLPDIRGFVTMNNGSIQLPWFPKPLKEADLIADFKGNVYDILIKKLTCGQSALRSGRLHVEGEEFPRLSLSLDMDRFDVADFRGKSGSKIRAIPPDGIMARTVGDVVLRAREISFSRIAGTDLRIRGTMGDRKLIISHLGMNAFGGYASIRGGIDLSGSVPAVNMEGKVSQITGGHFLKAMGAETSVIDGEGVIVANLSAQGESSSELANTLHGQLSVYTQNGVIRKWNLLSKLFGFLNFYDLFRGKVPLTESGLTYNKMGATFQVANGVFSTNNFVLDSPSMLITGAGDVSAAKREIRGTLAVSPLVTIDRAIDKIPIVRNILREKGKGFLYGSYSVKGPIDDPYISLNFINTIGGRTIDILRNILVLPIGIFERQESAENGGQP
;
A
#
# COMPACT_ATOMS: atom_id res chain seq x y z
N MET A 1 -11.04 40.45 -5.17
CA MET A 1 -11.37 39.29 -4.33
C MET A 1 -12.39 38.44 -5.08
N GLN A 2 -12.12 37.17 -5.34
CA GLN A 2 -13.11 36.30 -5.98
C GLN A 2 -14.20 35.93 -4.96
N LYS A 3 -15.47 36.03 -5.36
CA LYS A 3 -16.66 35.63 -4.59
C LYS A 3 -17.51 34.70 -5.45
N LEU A 4 -18.36 33.89 -4.82
CA LEU A 4 -19.38 33.15 -5.55
C LEU A 4 -20.48 34.10 -6.08
N PRO A 5 -21.10 33.81 -7.23
CA PRO A 5 -22.09 34.70 -7.86
C PRO A 5 -23.46 34.70 -7.13
N ASP A 6 -24.15 35.84 -7.05
CA ASP A 6 -25.55 35.86 -6.60
C ASP A 6 -26.45 35.25 -7.68
N ILE A 7 -27.06 34.08 -7.41
CA ILE A 7 -27.92 33.38 -8.37
C ILE A 7 -29.27 33.11 -7.74
N ARG A 8 -30.36 33.45 -8.44
CA ARG A 8 -31.72 33.14 -8.01
C ARG A 8 -32.46 32.39 -9.09
N GLY A 9 -33.17 31.33 -8.68
CA GLY A 9 -33.99 30.52 -9.57
C GLY A 9 -33.72 29.03 -9.41
N PHE A 10 -34.18 28.25 -10.36
CA PHE A 10 -34.00 26.80 -10.35
C PHE A 10 -33.61 26.31 -11.74
N VAL A 11 -32.90 25.19 -11.78
CA VAL A 11 -32.55 24.47 -13.00
C VAL A 11 -32.92 23.01 -12.82
N THR A 12 -33.70 22.48 -13.74
CA THR A 12 -33.94 21.03 -13.85
C THR A 12 -33.32 20.55 -15.15
N MET A 13 -32.52 19.50 -15.07
CA MET A 13 -31.93 18.84 -16.21
C MET A 13 -32.31 17.36 -16.15
N ASN A 14 -32.81 16.85 -17.27
CA ASN A 14 -33.14 15.44 -17.44
C ASN A 14 -32.34 14.91 -18.62
N ASN A 15 -31.56 13.86 -18.41
CA ASN A 15 -30.69 13.19 -19.36
C ASN A 15 -29.77 14.15 -20.12
N GLY A 16 -29.22 15.14 -19.42
CA GLY A 16 -28.34 16.14 -20.01
C GLY A 16 -26.89 15.70 -20.16
N SER A 17 -26.10 16.56 -20.81
CA SER A 17 -24.65 16.42 -20.92
C SER A 17 -23.97 17.74 -20.58
N ILE A 18 -22.98 17.71 -19.69
CA ILE A 18 -22.22 18.87 -19.22
C ILE A 18 -20.73 18.61 -19.46
N GLN A 19 -20.08 19.42 -20.28
CA GLN A 19 -18.62 19.44 -20.41
C GLN A 19 -18.05 20.54 -19.54
N LEU A 20 -17.46 20.17 -18.40
CA LEU A 20 -16.79 21.13 -17.52
C LEU A 20 -15.35 21.37 -18.01
N PRO A 21 -14.82 22.61 -17.95
CA PRO A 21 -13.47 22.93 -18.42
C PRO A 21 -12.36 22.13 -17.71
N TRP A 22 -12.60 21.74 -16.46
CA TRP A 22 -11.64 21.00 -15.61
C TRP A 22 -11.81 19.49 -15.64
N PHE A 23 -12.85 18.95 -16.29
CA PHE A 23 -13.00 17.50 -16.46
C PHE A 23 -12.54 17.06 -17.85
N PRO A 24 -11.73 15.99 -17.95
CA PRO A 24 -11.28 15.49 -19.24
C PRO A 24 -12.40 14.81 -20.04
N LYS A 25 -13.42 14.27 -19.35
CA LYS A 25 -14.58 13.60 -19.94
C LYS A 25 -15.85 14.38 -19.61
N PRO A 26 -16.84 14.40 -20.51
CA PRO A 26 -18.12 15.04 -20.22
C PRO A 26 -18.89 14.24 -19.17
N LEU A 27 -19.65 14.95 -18.35
CA LEU A 27 -20.70 14.38 -17.52
C LEU A 27 -21.91 14.11 -18.42
N LYS A 28 -22.40 12.88 -18.46
CA LYS A 28 -23.52 12.44 -19.30
C LYS A 28 -24.64 11.87 -18.43
N GLU A 29 -25.80 11.62 -19.04
CA GLU A 29 -26.99 11.10 -18.35
C GLU A 29 -27.29 11.89 -17.07
N ALA A 30 -27.08 13.21 -17.15
CA ALA A 30 -27.15 14.11 -16.01
C ALA A 30 -28.62 14.39 -15.71
N ASP A 31 -29.10 13.80 -14.62
CA ASP A 31 -30.40 14.09 -14.02
C ASP A 31 -30.17 14.89 -12.74
N LEU A 32 -30.46 16.19 -12.77
CA LEU A 32 -30.16 17.10 -11.66
C LEU A 32 -31.23 18.18 -11.47
N ILE A 33 -31.43 18.55 -10.21
CA ILE A 33 -32.29 19.64 -9.77
C ILE A 33 -31.41 20.57 -8.95
N ALA A 34 -31.23 21.80 -9.43
CA ALA A 34 -30.52 22.85 -8.73
C ALA A 34 -31.48 23.96 -8.31
N ASP A 35 -31.46 24.35 -7.05
CA ASP A 35 -32.19 25.47 -6.47
C ASP A 35 -31.17 26.51 -5.98
N PHE A 36 -31.31 27.74 -6.46
CA PHE A 36 -30.42 28.85 -6.15
C PHE A 36 -31.21 29.95 -5.44
N LYS A 37 -30.84 30.26 -4.20
CA LYS A 37 -31.48 31.25 -3.33
C LYS A 37 -30.50 32.35 -2.94
N GLY A 38 -29.97 33.01 -3.96
CA GLY A 38 -28.98 34.05 -3.85
C GLY A 38 -27.59 33.49 -3.58
N ASN A 39 -27.18 33.46 -2.31
CA ASN A 39 -25.90 32.91 -1.86
C ASN A 39 -25.97 31.44 -1.39
N VAL A 40 -27.13 30.79 -1.55
CA VAL A 40 -27.34 29.38 -1.23
C VAL A 40 -27.59 28.60 -2.51
N TYR A 41 -26.79 27.55 -2.75
CA TYR A 41 -26.91 26.65 -3.89
C TYR A 41 -27.18 25.23 -3.40
N ASP A 42 -28.32 24.66 -3.77
CA ASP A 42 -28.68 23.29 -3.48
C ASP A 42 -28.81 22.51 -4.79
N ILE A 43 -27.88 21.59 -5.04
CA ILE A 43 -27.88 20.76 -6.25
C ILE A 43 -28.08 19.30 -5.85
N LEU A 44 -29.24 18.75 -6.17
CA LEU A 44 -29.55 17.32 -6.09
C LEU A 44 -29.20 16.65 -7.42
N ILE A 45 -28.37 15.61 -7.37
CA ILE A 45 -27.97 14.81 -8.51
C ILE A 45 -28.65 13.44 -8.37
N LYS A 46 -29.58 13.12 -9.25
CA LYS A 46 -30.31 11.85 -9.25
C LYS A 46 -29.60 10.77 -10.05
N LYS A 47 -28.82 11.17 -11.06
CA LYS A 47 -28.05 10.27 -11.91
C LYS A 47 -26.97 11.07 -12.64
N LEU A 48 -25.80 10.47 -12.81
CA LEU A 48 -24.71 11.05 -13.60
C LEU A 48 -23.74 9.95 -14.02
N THR A 49 -23.26 9.99 -15.26
CA THR A 49 -22.14 9.16 -15.71
C THR A 49 -20.98 10.04 -16.16
N CYS A 50 -19.75 9.58 -15.96
CA CYS A 50 -18.54 10.23 -16.45
C CYS A 50 -17.56 9.14 -16.83
N GLY A 51 -17.40 8.87 -18.12
CA GLY A 51 -16.57 7.75 -18.57
C GLY A 51 -17.10 6.39 -18.10
N GLN A 52 -16.35 5.72 -17.23
CA GLN A 52 -16.74 4.45 -16.60
C GLN A 52 -17.36 4.63 -15.22
N SER A 53 -17.32 5.84 -14.69
CA SER A 53 -17.90 6.19 -13.39
C SER A 53 -19.40 6.43 -13.52
N ALA A 54 -20.15 5.96 -12.52
CA ALA A 54 -21.60 6.07 -12.44
C ALA A 54 -22.03 6.49 -11.02
N LEU A 55 -22.67 7.65 -10.92
CA LEU A 55 -23.24 8.21 -9.71
C LEU A 55 -24.74 7.87 -9.66
N ARG A 56 -25.18 7.26 -8.55
CA ARG A 56 -26.59 6.90 -8.32
C ARG A 56 -27.36 7.99 -7.58
N SER A 57 -26.68 8.71 -6.69
CA SER A 57 -27.26 9.89 -6.07
C SER A 57 -26.16 10.80 -5.54
N GLY A 58 -26.42 12.09 -5.50
CA GLY A 58 -25.51 13.05 -4.89
C GLY A 58 -26.23 14.32 -4.48
N ARG A 59 -25.63 15.05 -3.54
CA ARG A 59 -26.07 16.38 -3.16
C ARG A 59 -24.85 17.27 -2.95
N LEU A 60 -24.87 18.43 -3.58
CA LEU A 60 -23.96 19.53 -3.30
C LEU A 60 -24.79 20.65 -2.68
N HIS A 61 -24.41 21.07 -1.48
CA HIS A 61 -24.95 22.25 -0.83
C HIS A 61 -23.80 23.24 -0.65
N VAL A 62 -24.02 24.51 -1.01
CA VAL A 62 -23.07 25.59 -0.81
C VAL A 62 -23.81 26.79 -0.23
N GLU A 63 -23.30 27.37 0.85
CA GLU A 63 -23.84 28.57 1.48
C GLU A 63 -22.75 29.62 1.69
N GLY A 64 -23.04 30.87 1.32
CA GLY A 64 -22.18 32.03 1.55
C GLY A 64 -21.32 32.41 0.34
N GLU A 65 -21.10 33.72 0.14
CA GLU A 65 -20.42 34.25 -1.05
C GLU A 65 -18.91 34.42 -0.87
N GLU A 66 -18.49 34.99 0.27
CA GLU A 66 -17.09 35.30 0.58
C GLU A 66 -16.38 34.18 1.34
N PHE A 67 -17.13 33.48 2.20
CA PHE A 67 -16.68 32.40 3.08
C PHE A 67 -17.59 31.17 2.88
N PRO A 68 -17.49 30.48 1.74
CA PRO A 68 -18.45 29.43 1.42
C PRO A 68 -18.33 28.23 2.37
N ARG A 69 -19.48 27.71 2.78
CA ARG A 69 -19.61 26.42 3.47
C ARG A 69 -20.15 25.40 2.47
N LEU A 70 -19.40 24.32 2.25
CA LEU A 70 -19.72 23.28 1.28
C LEU A 70 -20.05 21.96 1.99
N SER A 71 -21.10 21.29 1.56
CA SER A 71 -21.39 19.91 1.92
C SER A 71 -21.59 19.10 0.65
N LEU A 72 -20.78 18.07 0.44
CA LEU A 72 -20.85 17.18 -0.73
C LEU A 72 -21.06 15.73 -0.29
N SER A 73 -22.18 15.14 -0.69
CA SER A 73 -22.45 13.72 -0.51
C SER A 73 -22.62 13.04 -1.86
N LEU A 74 -21.90 11.94 -2.09
CA LEU A 74 -21.93 11.15 -3.33
C LEU A 74 -22.13 9.65 -3.02
N ASP A 75 -23.08 9.00 -3.68
CA ASP A 75 -23.27 7.55 -3.70
C ASP A 75 -23.17 7.03 -5.14
N MET A 76 -22.12 6.26 -5.40
CA MET A 76 -21.73 5.79 -6.72
C MET A 76 -21.90 4.27 -6.85
N ASP A 77 -22.33 3.83 -8.02
CA ASP A 77 -22.22 2.42 -8.40
C ASP A 77 -20.76 2.06 -8.72
N ARG A 78 -20.09 2.91 -9.51
CA ARG A 78 -18.69 2.72 -9.88
C ARG A 78 -17.95 4.05 -9.84
N PHE A 79 -16.77 4.05 -9.21
CA PHE A 79 -15.85 5.19 -9.20
C PHE A 79 -14.52 4.80 -9.85
N ASP A 80 -14.33 5.21 -11.10
CA ASP A 80 -13.06 5.06 -11.79
C ASP A 80 -12.28 6.37 -11.74
N VAL A 81 -11.23 6.40 -10.93
CA VAL A 81 -10.47 7.64 -10.71
C VAL A 81 -9.84 8.14 -12.01
N ALA A 82 -9.53 7.27 -12.98
CA ALA A 82 -8.95 7.67 -14.26
C ALA A 82 -9.88 8.57 -15.08
N ASP A 83 -11.20 8.50 -14.87
CA ASP A 83 -12.16 9.38 -15.54
C ASP A 83 -12.00 10.86 -15.17
N PHE A 84 -11.38 11.14 -14.03
CA PHE A 84 -11.20 12.48 -13.49
C PHE A 84 -9.74 12.97 -13.59
N ARG A 85 -8.85 12.20 -14.23
CA ARG A 85 -7.43 12.55 -14.40
C ARG A 85 -7.16 13.16 -15.77
N GLY A 86 -6.57 14.37 -15.79
CA GLY A 86 -6.15 15.04 -17.02
C GLY A 86 -4.96 14.37 -17.74
N LYS A 87 -4.75 14.72 -19.01
CA LYS A 87 -3.73 14.11 -19.91
C LYS A 87 -2.27 14.29 -19.44
N SER A 88 -1.95 15.31 -18.65
CA SER A 88 -0.57 15.61 -18.18
C SER A 88 -0.22 14.94 -16.84
N GLY A 89 -1.01 13.96 -16.40
CA GLY A 89 -0.95 13.47 -15.03
C GLY A 89 -1.64 14.42 -14.06
N SER A 90 -2.13 13.90 -12.94
CA SER A 90 -2.80 14.70 -11.91
C SER A 90 -1.75 15.47 -11.10
N LYS A 91 -1.40 16.69 -11.53
CA LYS A 91 -0.65 17.60 -10.66
C LYS A 91 -1.54 18.05 -9.51
N ILE A 92 -1.10 17.81 -8.28
CA ILE A 92 -1.66 18.45 -7.09
C ILE A 92 -1.10 19.87 -7.06
N ARG A 93 -1.98 20.87 -6.93
CA ARG A 93 -1.58 22.29 -6.92
C ARG A 93 -1.98 22.94 -5.62
N ALA A 94 -1.14 23.84 -5.14
CA ALA A 94 -1.47 24.70 -4.02
C ALA A 94 -2.75 25.50 -4.27
N ILE A 95 -3.51 25.76 -3.22
CA ILE A 95 -4.66 26.67 -3.25
C ILE A 95 -4.13 28.10 -3.03
N PRO A 96 -4.32 29.02 -3.99
CA PRO A 96 -3.90 30.41 -3.82
C PRO A 96 -4.63 31.07 -2.64
N PRO A 97 -3.95 31.85 -1.77
CA PRO A 97 -4.55 32.43 -0.57
C PRO A 97 -5.66 33.46 -0.86
N ASP A 98 -5.65 34.07 -2.04
CA ASP A 98 -6.61 35.06 -2.51
C ASP A 98 -7.86 34.43 -3.17
N GLY A 99 -7.75 33.17 -3.61
CA GLY A 99 -8.82 32.42 -4.28
C GLY A 99 -9.98 32.07 -3.36
N ILE A 100 -11.15 31.80 -3.94
CA ILE A 100 -12.37 31.46 -3.17
C ILE A 100 -12.16 30.19 -2.33
N MET A 101 -11.49 29.18 -2.89
CA MET A 101 -11.20 27.91 -2.21
C MET A 101 -10.33 28.07 -0.96
N ALA A 102 -9.58 29.17 -0.80
CA ALA A 102 -8.81 29.42 0.42
C ALA A 102 -9.68 29.77 1.63
N ARG A 103 -10.90 30.25 1.38
CA ARG A 103 -11.88 30.63 2.42
C ARG A 103 -13.04 29.63 2.52
N THR A 104 -13.05 28.60 1.68
CA THR A 104 -14.08 27.56 1.69
C THR A 104 -13.79 26.55 2.78
N VAL A 105 -14.81 26.27 3.59
CA VAL A 105 -14.83 25.13 4.52
C VAL A 105 -15.88 24.15 4.08
N GLY A 106 -15.72 22.86 4.37
CA GLY A 106 -16.75 21.91 4.04
C GLY A 106 -16.47 20.47 4.40
N ASP A 107 -17.49 19.65 4.27
CA ASP A 107 -17.43 18.21 4.44
C ASP A 107 -17.71 17.47 3.12
N VAL A 108 -17.07 16.31 2.98
CA VAL A 108 -17.21 15.44 1.82
C VAL A 108 -17.44 14.01 2.31
N VAL A 109 -18.54 13.42 1.85
CA VAL A 109 -18.85 12.00 2.03
C VAL A 109 -18.97 11.36 0.66
N LEU A 110 -18.20 10.31 0.42
CA LEU A 110 -18.27 9.53 -0.82
C LEU A 110 -18.45 8.05 -0.47
N ARG A 111 -19.42 7.41 -1.12
CA ARG A 111 -19.58 5.95 -1.12
C ARG A 111 -19.54 5.45 -2.55
N ALA A 112 -18.84 4.35 -2.78
CA ALA A 112 -18.85 3.68 -4.08
C ALA A 112 -18.88 2.16 -3.90
N ARG A 113 -19.73 1.46 -4.67
CA ARG A 113 -19.77 -0.01 -4.63
C ARG A 113 -18.51 -0.62 -5.23
N GLU A 114 -18.04 -0.08 -6.35
CA GLU A 114 -16.80 -0.45 -7.02
C GLU A 114 -15.87 0.76 -7.14
N ILE A 115 -14.57 0.53 -6.95
CA ILE A 115 -13.53 1.52 -7.22
C ILE A 115 -12.40 0.93 -8.06
N SER A 116 -11.95 1.69 -9.05
CA SER A 116 -10.72 1.44 -9.80
C SER A 116 -9.79 2.66 -9.74
N PHE A 117 -8.52 2.40 -9.43
CA PHE A 117 -7.46 3.39 -9.39
C PHE A 117 -6.15 2.77 -9.90
N SER A 118 -5.71 3.14 -11.10
CA SER A 118 -4.50 2.56 -11.70
C SER A 118 -4.57 1.02 -11.73
N ARG A 119 -3.69 0.32 -11.00
CA ARG A 119 -3.69 -1.15 -10.87
C ARG A 119 -4.46 -1.67 -9.64
N ILE A 120 -5.07 -0.77 -8.87
CA ILE A 120 -5.82 -1.08 -7.65
C ILE A 120 -7.31 -1.16 -8.02
N ALA A 121 -7.94 -2.26 -7.65
CA ALA A 121 -9.39 -2.44 -7.70
C ALA A 121 -9.90 -2.82 -6.32
N GLY A 122 -11.12 -2.42 -6.00
CA GLY A 122 -11.76 -2.75 -4.73
C GLY A 122 -13.25 -2.47 -4.72
N THR A 123 -13.87 -2.76 -3.57
CA THR A 123 -15.31 -2.62 -3.37
C THR A 123 -15.63 -1.97 -2.02
N ASP A 124 -16.89 -1.54 -1.85
CA ASP A 124 -17.39 -0.90 -0.62
C ASP A 124 -16.51 0.26 -0.13
N LEU A 125 -16.17 1.16 -1.06
CA LEU A 125 -15.42 2.36 -0.74
C LEU A 125 -16.28 3.31 0.09
N ARG A 126 -15.74 3.79 1.19
CA ARG A 126 -16.34 4.82 2.05
C ARG A 126 -15.29 5.85 2.41
N ILE A 127 -15.50 7.10 2.01
CA ILE A 127 -14.64 8.24 2.33
C ILE A 127 -15.43 9.26 3.14
N ARG A 128 -14.82 9.76 4.22
CA ARG A 128 -15.25 10.94 4.95
C ARG A 128 -14.07 11.90 5.08
N GLY A 129 -14.26 13.13 4.64
CA GLY A 129 -13.23 14.15 4.74
C GLY A 129 -13.80 15.54 4.92
N THR A 130 -12.89 16.47 5.19
CA THR A 130 -13.19 17.89 5.35
C THR A 130 -12.20 18.72 4.54
N MET A 131 -12.63 19.90 4.15
CA MET A 131 -11.79 20.93 3.55
C MET A 131 -11.86 22.18 4.41
N GLY A 132 -10.74 22.87 4.57
CA GLY A 132 -10.65 24.13 5.30
C GLY A 132 -9.21 24.56 5.42
N ASP A 133 -8.96 25.86 5.56
CA ASP A 133 -7.60 26.43 5.69
C ASP A 133 -6.63 25.98 4.59
N ARG A 134 -7.15 25.75 3.38
CA ARG A 134 -6.41 25.20 2.23
C ARG A 134 -5.86 23.79 2.47
N LYS A 135 -6.49 23.02 3.35
CA LYS A 135 -6.16 21.63 3.64
C LYS A 135 -7.35 20.74 3.30
N LEU A 136 -7.03 19.54 2.82
CA LEU A 136 -7.98 18.44 2.65
C LEU A 136 -7.63 17.39 3.69
N ILE A 137 -8.56 17.05 4.58
CA ILE A 137 -8.35 16.03 5.60
C ILE A 137 -9.29 14.86 5.31
N ILE A 138 -8.73 13.66 5.20
CA ILE A 138 -9.48 12.42 5.09
C ILE A 138 -9.48 11.79 6.49
N SER A 139 -10.59 11.98 7.21
CA SER A 139 -10.80 11.38 8.53
C SER A 139 -10.91 9.86 8.46
N HIS A 140 -11.46 9.33 7.37
CA HIS A 140 -11.62 7.91 7.14
C HIS A 140 -11.77 7.61 5.64
N LEU A 141 -11.01 6.63 5.16
CA LEU A 141 -11.20 5.93 3.90
C LEU A 141 -11.17 4.43 4.22
N GLY A 142 -12.28 3.75 3.97
CA GLY A 142 -12.42 2.31 4.11
C GLY A 142 -12.75 1.66 2.76
N MET A 143 -12.14 0.52 2.43
CA MET A 143 -12.51 -0.27 1.24
C MET A 143 -12.05 -1.72 1.36
N ASN A 144 -12.77 -2.63 0.71
CA ASN A 144 -12.28 -3.98 0.46
C ASN A 144 -11.28 -3.94 -0.69
N ALA A 145 -10.04 -4.35 -0.46
CA ALA A 145 -8.97 -4.32 -1.44
C ALA A 145 -7.91 -5.37 -1.13
N PHE A 146 -7.22 -5.86 -2.17
CA PHE A 146 -6.12 -6.82 -2.02
C PHE A 146 -6.51 -8.13 -1.31
N GLY A 147 -7.79 -8.52 -1.37
CA GLY A 147 -8.33 -9.69 -0.65
C GLY A 147 -8.65 -9.45 0.83
N GLY A 148 -8.42 -8.24 1.35
CA GLY A 148 -8.70 -7.86 2.73
C GLY A 148 -9.37 -6.49 2.83
N TYR A 149 -9.16 -5.81 3.96
CA TYR A 149 -9.75 -4.50 4.23
C TYR A 149 -8.69 -3.42 4.45
N ALA A 150 -8.78 -2.33 3.68
CA ALA A 150 -7.93 -1.14 3.82
C ALA A 150 -8.66 -0.04 4.60
N SER A 151 -8.00 0.50 5.61
CA SER A 151 -8.43 1.65 6.40
C SER A 151 -7.34 2.71 6.39
N ILE A 152 -7.64 3.91 5.88
CA ILE A 152 -6.68 4.99 5.66
C ILE A 152 -7.24 6.29 6.25
N ARG A 153 -6.38 7.07 6.88
CA ARG A 153 -6.62 8.47 7.26
C ARG A 153 -5.44 9.30 6.80
N GLY A 154 -5.63 10.60 6.60
CA GLY A 154 -4.54 11.44 6.12
C GLY A 154 -4.99 12.83 5.76
N GLY A 155 -4.09 13.58 5.14
CA GLY A 155 -4.36 14.92 4.71
C GLY A 155 -3.45 15.36 3.57
N ILE A 156 -3.89 16.42 2.91
CA ILE A 156 -3.13 17.16 1.91
C ILE A 156 -3.16 18.63 2.33
N ASP A 157 -1.98 19.15 2.67
CA ASP A 157 -1.78 20.57 2.90
C ASP A 157 -1.45 21.25 1.57
N LEU A 158 -2.39 22.06 1.07
CA LEU A 158 -2.29 22.82 -0.17
C LEU A 158 -1.99 24.30 0.11
N SER A 159 -1.56 24.62 1.35
CA SER A 159 -1.38 25.99 1.81
C SER A 159 0.02 26.54 1.47
N GLY A 160 1.03 25.67 1.39
CA GLY A 160 2.39 26.02 1.00
C GLY A 160 2.55 26.24 -0.51
N SER A 161 3.76 26.60 -0.94
CA SER A 161 4.16 26.63 -2.35
C SER A 161 4.29 25.22 -2.95
N VAL A 162 4.61 24.24 -2.11
CA VAL A 162 4.69 22.82 -2.46
C VAL A 162 3.65 22.05 -1.63
N PRO A 163 2.74 21.29 -2.28
CA PRO A 163 1.80 20.45 -1.54
C PRO A 163 2.50 19.44 -0.63
N ALA A 164 2.00 19.29 0.59
CA ALA A 164 2.46 18.25 1.51
C ALA A 164 1.34 17.24 1.76
N VAL A 165 1.67 15.95 1.74
CA VAL A 165 0.73 14.85 1.93
C VAL A 165 1.17 14.06 3.15
N ASN A 166 0.23 13.67 4.00
CA ASN A 166 0.45 12.71 5.07
C ASN A 166 -0.63 11.64 5.04
N MET A 167 -0.26 10.40 5.35
CA MET A 167 -1.17 9.27 5.42
C MET A 167 -0.79 8.30 6.53
N GLU A 168 -1.80 7.77 7.17
CA GLU A 168 -1.70 6.61 8.03
C GLU A 168 -2.69 5.57 7.51
N GLY A 169 -2.22 4.35 7.31
CA GLY A 169 -3.03 3.29 6.74
C GLY A 169 -2.75 1.94 7.39
N LYS A 170 -3.80 1.14 7.51
CA LYS A 170 -3.74 -0.28 7.84
C LYS A 170 -4.47 -1.06 6.77
N VAL A 171 -3.85 -2.11 6.25
CA VAL A 171 -4.52 -3.10 5.41
C VAL A 171 -4.46 -4.43 6.12
N SER A 172 -5.61 -4.99 6.50
CA SER A 172 -5.70 -6.24 7.27
C SER A 172 -6.20 -7.38 6.39
N GLN A 173 -5.82 -8.61 6.73
CA GLN A 173 -6.19 -9.83 6.00
C GLN A 173 -5.82 -9.76 4.52
N ILE A 174 -4.69 -9.13 4.19
CA ILE A 174 -4.25 -8.99 2.80
C ILE A 174 -3.84 -10.34 2.23
N THR A 175 -4.21 -10.61 0.98
CA THR A 175 -3.56 -11.66 0.20
C THR A 175 -2.29 -11.08 -0.42
N GLY A 176 -1.11 -11.53 0.02
CA GLY A 176 0.18 -10.98 -0.41
C GLY A 176 0.34 -10.87 -1.93
N GLY A 177 -0.12 -11.87 -2.69
CA GLY A 177 -0.04 -11.90 -4.15
C GLY A 177 -0.87 -10.82 -4.82
N HIS A 178 -2.06 -10.52 -4.30
CA HIS A 178 -2.91 -9.43 -4.79
C HIS A 178 -2.27 -8.07 -4.54
N PHE A 179 -1.70 -7.87 -3.35
CA PHE A 179 -0.99 -6.64 -3.01
C PHE A 179 0.22 -6.41 -3.93
N LEU A 180 1.10 -7.41 -4.08
CA LEU A 180 2.30 -7.30 -4.92
C LEU A 180 1.97 -7.02 -6.39
N LYS A 181 0.95 -7.69 -6.93
CA LYS A 181 0.48 -7.45 -8.30
C LYS A 181 -0.01 -6.02 -8.50
N ALA A 182 -0.75 -5.48 -7.52
CA ALA A 182 -1.21 -4.09 -7.57
C ALA A 182 -0.06 -3.08 -7.49
N MET A 183 1.01 -3.41 -6.75
CA MET A 183 2.25 -2.63 -6.70
C MET A 183 3.18 -2.85 -7.91
N GLY A 184 2.77 -3.71 -8.85
CA GLY A 184 3.41 -3.89 -10.14
C GLY A 184 4.44 -5.01 -10.23
N ALA A 185 4.42 -5.97 -9.30
CA ALA A 185 5.11 -7.24 -9.47
C ALA A 185 4.44 -8.05 -10.60
N GLU A 186 5.26 -8.68 -11.46
CA GLU A 186 4.76 -9.45 -12.62
C GLU A 186 4.17 -10.81 -12.23
N THR A 187 4.46 -11.32 -11.04
CA THR A 187 3.96 -12.61 -10.56
C THR A 187 3.38 -12.51 -9.15
N SER A 188 2.34 -13.28 -8.87
CA SER A 188 1.82 -13.48 -7.50
C SER A 188 2.76 -14.42 -6.77
N VAL A 189 3.83 -13.84 -6.21
CA VAL A 189 4.94 -14.62 -5.63
C VAL A 189 4.59 -15.21 -4.27
N ILE A 190 3.67 -14.58 -3.53
CA ILE A 190 3.45 -14.84 -2.11
C ILE A 190 1.95 -15.03 -1.84
N ASP A 191 1.52 -16.26 -1.64
CA ASP A 191 0.20 -16.56 -1.10
C ASP A 191 0.31 -16.52 0.43
N GLY A 192 -0.63 -15.89 1.12
CA GLY A 192 -0.62 -15.76 2.58
C GLY A 192 -1.41 -14.56 3.05
N GLU A 193 -1.98 -14.68 4.24
CA GLU A 193 -2.70 -13.59 4.90
C GLU A 193 -1.73 -12.72 5.67
N GLY A 194 -1.97 -11.41 5.63
CA GLY A 194 -1.08 -10.48 6.29
C GLY A 194 -1.71 -9.17 6.70
N VAL A 195 -0.86 -8.32 7.25
CA VAL A 195 -1.18 -6.97 7.63
C VAL A 195 -0.08 -6.03 7.16
N ILE A 196 -0.50 -4.88 6.66
CA ILE A 196 0.38 -3.76 6.32
C ILE A 196 -0.03 -2.58 7.18
N VAL A 197 0.94 -1.92 7.80
CA VAL A 197 0.75 -0.64 8.49
C VAL A 197 1.73 0.36 7.93
N ALA A 198 1.24 1.52 7.55
CA ALA A 198 2.04 2.59 6.97
C ALA A 198 1.73 3.91 7.68
N ASN A 199 2.77 4.66 8.02
CA ASN A 199 2.67 6.08 8.39
C ASN A 199 3.68 6.82 7.50
N LEU A 200 3.18 7.54 6.51
CA LEU A 200 3.99 8.11 5.45
C LEU A 200 3.65 9.59 5.25
N SER A 201 4.64 10.35 4.84
CA SER A 201 4.51 11.73 4.42
C SER A 201 5.33 11.99 3.16
N ALA A 202 4.91 12.95 2.34
CA ALA A 202 5.60 13.32 1.12
C ALA A 202 5.33 14.79 0.78
N GLN A 203 6.14 15.37 -0.11
CA GLN A 203 5.96 16.71 -0.65
C GLN A 203 6.15 16.72 -2.17
N GLY A 204 5.30 17.41 -2.89
CA GLY A 204 5.42 17.52 -4.35
C GLY A 204 4.09 17.74 -5.06
N GLU A 205 4.18 18.17 -6.31
CA GLU A 205 3.02 18.37 -7.18
C GLU A 205 2.68 17.12 -7.98
N SER A 206 3.66 16.26 -8.26
CA SER A 206 3.49 15.08 -9.10
C SER A 206 3.64 13.77 -8.33
N SER A 207 3.08 12.69 -8.88
CA SER A 207 3.26 11.34 -8.30
C SER A 207 4.73 10.92 -8.24
N SER A 208 5.56 11.39 -9.17
CA SER A 208 7.00 11.14 -9.18
C SER A 208 7.70 11.87 -8.04
N GLU A 209 7.40 13.17 -7.85
CA GLU A 209 7.94 13.95 -6.74
C GLU A 209 7.53 13.37 -5.38
N LEU A 210 6.24 13.05 -5.20
CA LEU A 210 5.74 12.44 -3.96
C LEU A 210 6.42 11.10 -3.66
N ALA A 211 6.70 10.28 -4.67
CA ALA A 211 7.42 9.03 -4.49
C ALA A 211 8.89 9.26 -4.07
N ASN A 212 9.54 10.28 -4.63
CA ASN A 212 10.94 10.62 -4.33
C ASN A 212 11.13 11.34 -2.99
N THR A 213 10.10 12.00 -2.47
CA THR A 213 10.12 12.71 -1.18
C THR A 213 9.40 11.93 -0.09
N LEU A 214 9.07 10.67 -0.32
CA LEU A 214 8.37 9.84 0.64
C LEU A 214 9.25 9.60 1.89
N HIS A 215 8.66 9.80 3.06
CA HIS A 215 9.28 9.62 4.37
C HIS A 215 8.32 8.94 5.34
N GLY A 216 8.85 8.23 6.34
CA GLY A 216 8.06 7.65 7.42
C GLY A 216 8.39 6.19 7.68
N GLN A 217 7.40 5.37 7.98
CA GLN A 217 7.56 3.96 8.32
C GLN A 217 6.52 3.09 7.64
N LEU A 218 6.95 1.91 7.19
CA LEU A 218 6.10 0.85 6.65
C LEU A 218 6.42 -0.46 7.37
N SER A 219 5.42 -1.14 7.90
CA SER A 219 5.56 -2.50 8.44
C SER A 219 4.69 -3.46 7.64
N VAL A 220 5.28 -4.59 7.27
CA VAL A 220 4.60 -5.66 6.53
C VAL A 220 4.81 -6.96 7.29
N TYR A 221 3.73 -7.71 7.48
CA TYR A 221 3.77 -9.04 8.07
C TYR A 221 2.78 -9.95 7.35
N THR A 222 3.20 -11.18 7.06
CA THR A 222 2.35 -12.24 6.53
C THR A 222 2.64 -13.54 7.27
N GLN A 223 1.67 -14.44 7.30
CA GLN A 223 1.80 -15.73 7.97
C GLN A 223 1.15 -16.87 7.17
N ASN A 224 1.58 -18.09 7.48
CA ASN A 224 1.01 -19.35 6.95
C ASN A 224 0.87 -19.33 5.42
N GLY A 225 1.94 -18.93 4.74
CA GLY A 225 1.91 -18.67 3.31
C GLY A 225 2.83 -19.57 2.48
N VAL A 226 2.77 -19.37 1.17
CA VAL A 226 3.57 -20.10 0.17
C VAL A 226 4.19 -19.12 -0.82
N ILE A 227 5.50 -19.20 -0.98
CA ILE A 227 6.27 -18.43 -1.96
C ILE A 227 6.51 -19.29 -3.20
N ARG A 228 5.75 -19.09 -4.27
CA ARG A 228 5.76 -20.00 -5.44
C ARG A 228 6.89 -19.73 -6.43
N LYS A 229 7.18 -18.46 -6.72
CA LYS A 229 8.18 -18.04 -7.73
C LYS A 229 8.88 -16.77 -7.32
N TRP A 230 10.01 -16.88 -6.61
CA TRP A 230 10.82 -15.71 -6.26
C TRP A 230 12.22 -15.87 -6.86
N ASN A 231 12.57 -15.09 -7.87
CA ASN A 231 13.86 -15.18 -8.56
C ASN A 231 15.04 -15.10 -7.59
N LEU A 232 14.94 -14.25 -6.57
CA LEU A 232 15.92 -14.16 -5.50
C LEU A 232 16.10 -15.50 -4.78
N LEU A 233 15.00 -16.15 -4.40
CA LEU A 233 15.03 -17.44 -3.71
C LEU A 233 15.56 -18.56 -4.62
N SER A 234 15.17 -18.58 -5.89
CA SER A 234 15.67 -19.53 -6.89
C SER A 234 17.19 -19.41 -7.07
N LYS A 235 17.71 -18.18 -7.15
CA LYS A 235 19.16 -17.92 -7.24
C LYS A 235 19.89 -18.32 -5.95
N LEU A 236 19.32 -18.02 -4.77
CA LEU A 236 19.87 -18.49 -3.47
C LEU A 236 19.98 -20.02 -3.43
N PHE A 237 18.97 -20.74 -3.93
CA PHE A 237 19.02 -22.20 -4.01
C PHE A 237 20.08 -22.73 -4.99
N GLY A 238 20.28 -22.04 -6.12
CA GLY A 238 21.30 -22.39 -7.10
C GLY A 238 22.74 -22.30 -6.56
N PHE A 239 23.06 -21.29 -5.75
CA PHE A 239 24.41 -21.11 -5.19
C PHE A 239 24.83 -22.21 -4.23
N LEU A 240 23.87 -22.85 -3.59
CA LEU A 240 24.13 -23.68 -2.43
C LEU A 240 24.11 -25.17 -2.71
N ASN A 241 23.69 -25.55 -3.93
CA ASN A 241 23.38 -26.93 -4.28
C ASN A 241 22.52 -27.65 -3.21
N PHE A 242 21.72 -26.87 -2.45
CA PHE A 242 20.96 -27.33 -1.28
C PHE A 242 19.79 -28.24 -1.65
N TYR A 243 19.47 -28.34 -2.94
CA TYR A 243 18.39 -29.17 -3.44
C TYR A 243 18.52 -30.62 -2.96
N ASP A 244 19.75 -31.14 -2.88
CA ASP A 244 20.03 -32.50 -2.39
C ASP A 244 19.96 -32.66 -0.86
N LEU A 245 20.06 -31.56 -0.10
CA LEU A 245 19.93 -31.55 1.36
C LEU A 245 18.48 -31.60 1.84
N PHE A 246 17.57 -31.14 0.99
CA PHE A 246 16.13 -31.09 1.26
C PHE A 246 15.35 -32.22 0.57
N ARG A 247 16.01 -33.08 -0.22
CA ARG A 247 15.41 -34.27 -0.84
C ARG A 247 14.70 -35.12 0.22
N GLY A 248 13.37 -35.19 0.13
CA GLY A 248 12.50 -35.97 1.01
C GLY A 248 11.70 -35.18 2.06
N LYS A 249 11.91 -33.86 2.23
CA LYS A 249 11.15 -33.04 3.19
C LYS A 249 10.56 -31.75 2.62
N VAL A 250 10.98 -31.34 1.43
CA VAL A 250 10.46 -30.13 0.80
C VAL A 250 10.09 -30.46 -0.65
N PRO A 251 8.82 -30.32 -1.05
CA PRO A 251 8.48 -30.23 -2.46
C PRO A 251 8.93 -28.86 -2.97
N LEU A 252 10.24 -28.65 -3.13
CA LEU A 252 10.82 -27.51 -3.85
C LEU A 252 10.56 -27.60 -5.37
N THR A 253 9.67 -28.51 -5.78
CA THR A 253 9.18 -28.75 -7.15
C THR A 253 7.80 -28.14 -7.30
N GLU A 254 7.58 -27.27 -8.27
CA GLU A 254 6.31 -26.65 -8.73
C GLU A 254 5.38 -25.99 -7.66
N SER A 255 5.58 -26.26 -6.36
CA SER A 255 4.63 -26.02 -5.26
C SER A 255 4.92 -24.72 -4.49
N GLY A 256 6.19 -24.31 -4.41
CA GLY A 256 6.68 -23.13 -3.68
C GLY A 256 7.28 -23.42 -2.29
N LEU A 257 7.93 -22.41 -1.68
CA LEU A 257 8.46 -22.45 -0.31
C LEU A 257 7.35 -22.05 0.68
N THR A 258 6.95 -22.98 1.55
CA THR A 258 6.03 -22.67 2.66
C THR A 258 6.76 -21.90 3.76
N TYR A 259 6.05 -20.97 4.40
CA TYR A 259 6.57 -20.20 5.54
C TYR A 259 5.51 -20.02 6.63
N ASN A 260 5.97 -20.01 7.88
CA ASN A 260 5.13 -19.75 9.05
C ASN A 260 4.92 -18.25 9.20
N LYS A 261 6.01 -17.47 9.10
CA LYS A 261 6.01 -16.01 9.28
C LYS A 261 6.97 -15.34 8.32
N MET A 262 6.58 -14.20 7.76
CA MET A 262 7.45 -13.33 6.99
C MET A 262 7.13 -11.88 7.31
N GLY A 263 8.14 -11.04 7.46
CA GLY A 263 7.90 -9.63 7.73
C GLY A 263 9.14 -8.76 7.79
N ALA A 264 8.91 -7.46 7.81
CA ALA A 264 9.94 -6.44 7.96
C ALA A 264 9.30 -5.11 8.37
N THR A 265 10.08 -4.28 9.05
CA THR A 265 9.82 -2.86 9.22
C THR A 265 10.82 -2.07 8.39
N PHE A 266 10.30 -1.14 7.61
CA PHE A 266 11.06 -0.25 6.74
C PHE A 266 10.96 1.16 7.29
N GLN A 267 12.11 1.79 7.49
CA GLN A 267 12.23 3.24 7.60
C GLN A 267 12.32 3.80 6.19
N VAL A 268 11.52 4.82 5.90
CA VAL A 268 11.44 5.43 4.58
C VAL A 268 12.04 6.81 4.64
N ALA A 269 13.02 7.07 3.79
CA ALA A 269 13.64 8.39 3.64
C ALA A 269 13.92 8.68 2.17
N ASN A 270 13.43 9.81 1.67
CA ASN A 270 13.57 10.23 0.27
C ASN A 270 13.25 9.09 -0.73
N GLY A 271 12.14 8.39 -0.50
CA GLY A 271 11.69 7.28 -1.36
C GLY A 271 12.53 6.00 -1.29
N VAL A 272 13.50 5.90 -0.38
CA VAL A 272 14.27 4.69 -0.09
C VAL A 272 13.73 4.02 1.17
N PHE A 273 13.40 2.74 1.06
CA PHE A 273 12.88 1.88 2.12
C PHE A 273 14.02 1.04 2.69
N SER A 274 14.46 1.35 3.91
CA SER A 274 15.57 0.68 4.58
C SER A 274 15.05 -0.21 5.71
N THR A 275 15.50 -1.47 5.75
CA THR A 275 15.17 -2.42 6.81
C THR A 275 16.43 -3.08 7.37
N ASN A 276 16.40 -3.42 8.64
CA ASN A 276 17.45 -4.20 9.32
C ASN A 276 16.90 -5.47 10.00
N ASN A 277 15.62 -5.75 9.80
CA ASN A 277 14.87 -6.77 10.54
C ASN A 277 13.99 -7.62 9.62
N PHE A 278 14.35 -7.75 8.34
CA PHE A 278 13.65 -8.66 7.45
C PHE A 278 13.81 -10.09 7.97
N VAL A 279 12.70 -10.82 8.00
CA VAL A 279 12.67 -12.24 8.35
C VAL A 279 11.71 -13.02 7.47
N LEU A 280 12.09 -14.26 7.20
CA LEU A 280 11.23 -15.33 6.69
C LEU A 280 11.57 -16.60 7.48
N ASP A 281 10.62 -17.05 8.30
CA ASP A 281 10.69 -18.30 9.05
C ASP A 281 9.88 -19.39 8.33
N SER A 282 10.59 -20.39 7.82
CA SER A 282 10.05 -21.56 7.16
C SER A 282 10.34 -22.81 7.99
N PRO A 283 9.52 -23.88 7.89
CA PRO A 283 9.85 -25.19 8.46
C PRO A 283 11.22 -25.73 8.00
N SER A 284 11.72 -25.29 6.85
CA SER A 284 12.96 -25.78 6.23
C SER A 284 14.17 -24.86 6.38
N MET A 285 13.97 -23.56 6.56
CA MET A 285 15.03 -22.57 6.70
C MET A 285 14.58 -21.30 7.44
N LEU A 286 15.54 -20.61 8.04
CA LEU A 286 15.38 -19.24 8.52
C LEU A 286 16.15 -18.31 7.60
N ILE A 287 15.49 -17.28 7.06
CA ILE A 287 16.14 -16.21 6.30
C ILE A 287 15.99 -14.91 7.07
N THR A 288 17.10 -14.20 7.25
CA THR A 288 17.10 -12.85 7.82
C THR A 288 17.81 -11.89 6.87
N GLY A 289 17.50 -10.60 6.95
CA GLY A 289 18.06 -9.64 6.02
C GLY A 289 18.06 -8.20 6.50
N ALA A 290 18.97 -7.44 5.92
CA ALA A 290 19.07 -6.00 6.05
C ALA A 290 19.40 -5.39 4.69
N GLY A 291 18.87 -4.22 4.40
CA GLY A 291 19.13 -3.54 3.13
C GLY A 291 18.13 -2.46 2.78
N ASP A 292 18.29 -1.95 1.57
CA ASP A 292 17.57 -0.84 1.01
C ASP A 292 16.82 -1.26 -0.26
N VAL A 293 15.60 -0.76 -0.40
CA VAL A 293 14.78 -0.88 -1.60
C VAL A 293 14.40 0.51 -2.08
N SER A 294 14.72 0.85 -3.32
CA SER A 294 14.30 2.10 -3.95
C SER A 294 13.15 1.83 -4.91
N ALA A 295 11.95 2.30 -4.56
CA ALA A 295 10.78 2.18 -5.44
C ALA A 295 10.94 2.98 -6.73
N ALA A 296 11.55 4.16 -6.64
CA ALA A 296 11.81 5.03 -7.79
C ALA A 296 12.82 4.43 -8.79
N LYS A 297 13.91 3.83 -8.28
CA LYS A 297 14.94 3.20 -9.12
C LYS A 297 14.60 1.75 -9.50
N ARG A 298 13.62 1.14 -8.84
CA ARG A 298 13.33 -0.31 -8.90
C ARG A 298 14.56 -1.17 -8.59
N GLU A 299 15.36 -0.74 -7.62
CA GLU A 299 16.59 -1.42 -7.21
C GLU A 299 16.52 -1.88 -5.76
N ILE A 300 17.21 -2.99 -5.48
CA ILE A 300 17.46 -3.51 -4.14
C ILE A 300 18.97 -3.61 -3.90
N ARG A 301 19.38 -3.37 -2.66
CA ARG A 301 20.73 -3.67 -2.18
C ARG A 301 20.65 -4.15 -0.74
N GLY A 302 21.34 -5.23 -0.40
CA GLY A 302 21.36 -5.67 0.98
C GLY A 302 22.18 -6.92 1.21
N THR A 303 22.01 -7.47 2.41
CA THR A 303 22.60 -8.72 2.84
C THR A 303 21.51 -9.64 3.35
N LEU A 304 21.58 -10.90 2.95
CA LEU A 304 20.73 -11.97 3.46
C LEU A 304 21.58 -13.00 4.20
N ALA A 305 21.10 -13.46 5.34
CA ALA A 305 21.61 -14.65 5.99
C ALA A 305 20.57 -15.76 5.88
N VAL A 306 20.96 -16.87 5.26
CA VAL A 306 20.11 -18.04 5.03
C VAL A 306 20.64 -19.18 5.88
N SER A 307 19.84 -19.66 6.83
CA SER A 307 20.16 -20.81 7.67
C SER A 307 19.19 -21.96 7.39
N PRO A 308 19.63 -22.98 6.64
CA PRO A 308 18.93 -24.26 6.56
C PRO A 308 18.78 -24.88 7.95
N LEU A 309 17.60 -25.40 8.26
CA LEU A 309 17.32 -26.04 9.55
C LEU A 309 17.72 -27.52 9.55
N VAL A 310 18.87 -27.78 8.94
CA VAL A 310 19.51 -29.08 8.83
C VAL A 310 20.77 -29.09 9.68
N THR A 311 20.98 -30.16 10.42
CA THR A 311 22.16 -30.36 11.26
C THR A 311 23.42 -30.46 10.41
N ILE A 312 24.53 -29.87 10.87
CA ILE A 312 25.83 -29.88 10.19
C ILE A 312 26.25 -31.28 9.74
N ASP A 313 26.10 -32.28 10.61
CA ASP A 313 26.49 -33.67 10.32
C ASP A 313 25.85 -34.21 9.03
N ARG A 314 24.60 -33.81 8.73
CA ARG A 314 23.88 -34.22 7.51
C ARG A 314 24.32 -33.45 6.27
N ALA A 315 24.87 -32.25 6.44
CA ALA A 315 25.22 -31.37 5.34
C ALA A 315 26.62 -31.66 4.75
N ILE A 316 27.53 -32.18 5.58
CA ILE A 316 28.89 -32.57 5.17
C ILE A 316 28.85 -33.53 3.96
N ASP A 317 27.92 -34.47 3.98
CA ASP A 317 27.81 -35.51 2.94
C ASP A 317 27.19 -35.00 1.63
N LYS A 318 26.51 -33.85 1.67
CA LYS A 318 25.71 -33.34 0.55
C LYS A 318 26.28 -32.10 -0.11
N ILE A 319 27.13 -31.33 0.58
CA ILE A 319 27.73 -30.12 0.04
C ILE A 319 29.27 -30.26 0.07
N PRO A 320 29.90 -30.56 -1.08
CA PRO A 320 31.36 -30.73 -1.15
C PRO A 320 32.15 -29.49 -0.72
N ILE A 321 31.62 -28.30 -0.98
CA ILE A 321 32.33 -27.02 -0.80
C ILE A 321 32.53 -26.68 0.68
N VAL A 322 31.62 -27.12 1.56
CA VAL A 322 31.68 -26.81 3.00
C VAL A 322 32.43 -27.86 3.81
N ARG A 323 32.94 -28.92 3.16
CA ARG A 323 33.65 -30.04 3.82
C ARG A 323 34.82 -29.57 4.68
N ASN A 324 35.50 -28.49 4.29
CA ASN A 324 36.66 -27.95 5.02
C ASN A 324 36.24 -27.09 6.23
N ILE A 325 35.07 -26.44 6.15
CA ILE A 325 34.51 -25.59 7.23
C ILE A 325 33.87 -26.48 8.31
N LEU A 326 33.29 -27.61 7.90
CA LEU A 326 32.50 -28.51 8.76
C LEU A 326 33.30 -29.65 9.41
N ARG A 327 34.63 -29.62 9.33
CA ARG A 327 35.50 -30.62 9.97
C ARG A 327 35.58 -30.47 11.49
N GLU A 328 35.28 -29.28 12.02
CA GLU A 328 35.09 -29.06 13.46
C GLU A 328 33.73 -29.59 13.88
N LYS A 329 33.71 -30.76 14.54
CA LYS A 329 32.48 -31.42 15.00
C LYS A 329 31.75 -30.52 16.01
N GLY A 330 30.53 -30.10 15.67
CA GLY A 330 29.65 -29.34 16.56
C GLY A 330 28.17 -29.54 16.24
N LYS A 331 27.31 -29.55 17.27
CA LYS A 331 25.84 -29.64 17.15
C LYS A 331 25.22 -28.30 16.71
N GLY A 332 25.61 -27.83 15.54
CA GLY A 332 25.13 -26.57 14.95
C GLY A 332 24.34 -26.76 13.66
N PHE A 333 23.90 -25.65 13.12
CA PHE A 333 23.25 -25.51 11.82
C PHE A 333 24.12 -24.64 10.91
N LEU A 334 24.04 -24.89 9.62
CA LEU A 334 24.70 -24.07 8.61
C LEU A 334 24.00 -22.72 8.44
N TYR A 335 24.77 -21.68 8.16
CA TYR A 335 24.24 -20.45 7.58
C TYR A 335 25.17 -19.89 6.51
N GLY A 336 24.59 -19.38 5.43
CA GLY A 336 25.27 -18.66 4.37
C GLY A 336 24.91 -17.17 4.40
N SER A 337 25.90 -16.31 4.22
CA SER A 337 25.70 -14.87 4.03
C SER A 337 25.81 -14.50 2.55
N TYR A 338 24.86 -13.73 2.04
CA TYR A 338 24.77 -13.34 0.64
C TYR A 338 24.63 -11.83 0.51
N SER A 339 25.33 -11.24 -0.45
CA SER A 339 25.06 -9.88 -0.91
C SER A 339 24.05 -9.92 -2.05
N VAL A 340 23.08 -9.02 -2.01
CA VAL A 340 22.04 -8.85 -3.02
C VAL A 340 22.15 -7.44 -3.59
N LYS A 341 22.16 -7.29 -4.91
CA LYS A 341 22.20 -5.98 -5.58
C LYS A 341 21.55 -6.03 -6.96
N GLY A 342 20.88 -4.97 -7.38
CA GLY A 342 20.42 -4.78 -8.76
C GLY A 342 18.91 -4.58 -8.84
N PRO A 343 18.28 -4.90 -10.00
CA PRO A 343 16.84 -4.77 -10.19
C PRO A 343 16.04 -5.57 -9.16
N ILE A 344 14.93 -5.02 -8.66
CA ILE A 344 14.09 -5.66 -7.64
C ILE A 344 13.47 -6.98 -8.10
N ASP A 345 13.13 -7.09 -9.39
CA ASP A 345 12.48 -8.27 -9.98
C ASP A 345 13.50 -9.39 -10.31
N ASP A 346 14.75 -9.03 -10.57
CA ASP A 346 15.84 -9.97 -10.86
C ASP A 346 17.20 -9.49 -10.33
N PRO A 347 17.43 -9.55 -9.01
CA PRO A 347 18.68 -9.06 -8.43
C PRO A 347 19.84 -10.05 -8.68
N TYR A 348 21.06 -9.51 -8.68
CA TYR A 348 22.29 -10.29 -8.63
C TYR A 348 22.58 -10.70 -7.18
N ILE A 349 23.10 -11.91 -7.01
CA ILE A 349 23.44 -12.48 -5.70
C ILE A 349 24.88 -12.97 -5.75
N SER A 350 25.63 -12.71 -4.68
CA SER A 350 26.96 -13.28 -4.46
C SER A 350 27.07 -13.85 -3.04
N LEU A 351 27.68 -15.02 -2.91
CA LEU A 351 28.02 -15.60 -1.62
C LEU A 351 29.17 -14.81 -0.98
N ASN A 352 28.97 -14.35 0.26
CA ASN A 352 30.01 -13.70 1.04
C ASN A 352 30.84 -14.74 1.80
N PHE A 353 30.18 -15.54 2.64
CA PHE A 353 30.81 -16.58 3.44
C PHE A 353 29.77 -17.61 3.93
N ILE A 354 30.24 -18.76 4.41
CA ILE A 354 29.44 -19.82 5.03
C ILE A 354 30.04 -20.12 6.40
N ASN A 355 29.20 -20.24 7.42
CA ASN A 355 29.63 -20.56 8.78
C ASN A 355 28.54 -21.36 9.52
N THR A 356 28.76 -21.65 10.80
CA THR A 356 27.88 -22.46 11.65
C THR A 356 27.33 -21.65 12.83
N ILE A 357 26.12 -21.99 13.25
CA ILE A 357 25.45 -21.36 14.40
C ILE A 357 24.82 -22.44 15.30
N GLY A 358 24.88 -22.25 16.61
CA GLY A 358 24.32 -23.21 17.57
C GLY A 358 22.79 -23.27 17.52
N GLY A 359 22.20 -24.45 17.76
CA GLY A 359 20.74 -24.64 17.72
C GLY A 359 19.97 -23.72 18.66
N ARG A 360 20.46 -23.53 19.90
CA ARG A 360 19.87 -22.59 20.86
C ARG A 360 19.80 -21.17 20.31
N THR A 361 20.80 -20.73 19.55
CA THR A 361 20.82 -19.39 18.95
C THR A 361 19.77 -19.25 17.86
N ILE A 362 19.53 -20.29 17.05
CA ILE A 362 18.43 -20.29 16.08
C ILE A 362 17.07 -20.21 16.78
N ASP A 363 16.88 -21.00 17.83
CA ASP A 363 15.62 -20.98 18.58
C ASP A 363 15.39 -19.60 19.22
N ILE A 364 16.45 -18.98 19.75
CA ILE A 364 16.41 -17.61 20.25
C ILE A 364 16.05 -16.63 19.12
N LEU A 365 16.67 -16.72 17.94
CA LEU A 365 16.36 -15.84 16.81
C LEU A 365 14.90 -15.96 16.36
N ARG A 366 14.35 -17.19 16.32
CA ARG A 366 12.94 -17.43 16.03
C ARG A 366 12.01 -16.86 17.10
N ASN A 367 12.39 -16.98 18.36
CA ASN A 367 11.61 -16.48 19.49
C ASN A 367 11.69 -14.94 19.62
N ILE A 368 12.81 -14.34 19.22
CA ILE A 368 13.03 -12.88 19.15
C ILE A 368 12.36 -12.26 17.93
N LEU A 369 11.68 -13.04 17.07
CA LEU A 369 10.79 -12.47 16.04
C LEU A 369 9.58 -11.81 16.70
N VAL A 370 9.84 -10.67 17.34
CA VAL A 370 8.90 -9.65 17.78
C VAL A 370 8.55 -8.87 16.52
N LEU A 371 7.79 -9.55 15.68
CA LEU A 371 7.01 -8.88 14.66
C LEU A 371 5.94 -8.09 15.42
N PRO A 372 5.49 -6.93 14.92
CA PRO A 372 4.51 -6.12 15.63
C PRO A 372 3.15 -6.84 15.69
N ILE A 373 3.01 -7.82 16.60
CA ILE A 373 1.84 -8.69 16.81
C ILE A 373 0.66 -7.86 17.35
N GLY A 374 0.95 -6.78 18.06
CA GLY A 374 -0.06 -5.79 18.49
C GLY A 374 -0.78 -5.09 17.33
N ILE A 375 -0.40 -5.34 16.08
CA ILE A 375 -1.15 -4.92 14.89
C ILE A 375 -2.41 -5.78 14.67
N PHE A 376 -2.43 -7.05 15.07
CA PHE A 376 -3.61 -7.92 14.96
C PHE A 376 -4.63 -7.69 16.08
N GLU A 377 -4.16 -7.40 17.30
CA GLU A 377 -4.99 -7.36 18.52
C GLU A 377 -6.01 -6.22 18.57
N ARG A 378 -5.90 -5.20 17.71
CA ARG A 378 -6.83 -4.05 17.72
C ARG A 378 -8.18 -4.31 17.02
N GLN A 379 -8.51 -5.57 16.69
CA GLN A 379 -9.85 -5.98 16.23
C GLN A 379 -10.75 -6.52 17.35
N GLU A 380 -10.22 -7.27 18.33
CA GLU A 380 -11.08 -7.87 19.37
C GLU A 380 -11.65 -6.83 20.36
N SER A 381 -10.94 -5.72 20.58
CA SER A 381 -11.38 -4.71 21.55
C SER A 381 -12.55 -3.84 21.07
N ALA A 382 -12.85 -3.85 19.76
CA ALA A 382 -13.91 -3.02 19.17
C ALA A 382 -15.25 -3.76 19.01
N GLU A 383 -15.26 -5.10 18.96
CA GLU A 383 -16.49 -5.89 18.84
C GLU A 383 -17.11 -6.25 20.21
N ASN A 384 -16.32 -6.28 21.28
CA ASN A 384 -16.81 -6.64 22.63
C ASN A 384 -17.27 -5.45 23.50
N GLY A 385 -17.27 -4.22 22.96
CA GLY A 385 -17.54 -2.99 23.71
C GLY A 385 -18.97 -2.43 23.60
N GLY A 386 -19.92 -3.20 23.05
CA GLY A 386 -21.25 -2.66 22.71
C GLY A 386 -22.40 -3.62 22.88
N GLN A 387 -22.74 -3.97 24.11
CA GLN A 387 -24.13 -4.25 24.48
C GLN A 387 -24.45 -3.58 25.82
N PRO A 388 -25.51 -2.75 25.90
CA PRO A 388 -26.14 -2.44 27.18
C PRO A 388 -26.87 -3.67 27.75
#